data_AF-A0A1C6WN66-F1
#
_entry.id   AF-A0A1C6WN66-F1
#
_cell.length_a   1.000
_cell.length_b   1.000
_cell.length_c   1.000
_cell.angle_alpha   90.00
_cell.angle_beta   90.00
_cell.angle_gamma   90.00
#
_symmetry.space_group_name_H-M   'P 1'
#
loop_
_entity.id
_entity.type
_entity.pdbx_description
1 polymer ?
#
loop_
_entity_poly.entity_id
_entity_poly.type
_entity_poly.pdbx_seq_one_letter_code
_entity_poly.pdbx_strand_id
1 'polypeptide(L)'
;MLLKKNSNTVTSIANEEETIVLHISEGEYYGLEGAHKEIWDNFNQNLFEKKSIVEEFLSKFDNSKEEIQKLVDESVMDLINYKLIMVVDKYE
;
A
#
# COMPACT_ATOMS: atom_id res chain seq x y z
N MET A 1 -3.65 12.38 4.04
CA MET A 1 -2.31 12.00 3.57
C MET A 1 -2.43 11.53 2.14
N LEU A 2 -1.71 12.20 1.23
CA LEU A 2 -1.64 11.83 -0.18
C LEU A 2 -0.42 10.93 -0.37
N LEU A 3 -0.58 9.86 -1.15
CA LEU A 3 0.38 8.78 -1.30
C LEU A 3 0.61 8.49 -2.78
N LYS A 4 1.78 7.97 -3.11
CA LYS A 4 2.10 7.40 -4.43
C LYS A 4 2.99 6.18 -4.29
N LYS A 5 2.88 5.23 -5.22
CA LYS A 5 3.86 4.14 -5.32
C LYS A 5 5.22 4.69 -5.74
N ASN A 6 6.27 3.98 -5.33
CA ASN A 6 7.62 4.24 -5.78
C ASN A 6 7.83 3.69 -7.19
N SER A 7 8.27 4.57 -8.10
CA SER A 7 8.53 4.25 -9.50
C SER A 7 9.72 3.32 -9.68
N ASN A 8 10.60 3.20 -8.68
CA ASN A 8 11.75 2.30 -8.69
C ASN A 8 11.38 0.91 -8.17
N THR A 9 10.16 0.44 -8.46
CA THR A 9 9.69 -0.88 -8.06
C THR A 9 9.26 -1.70 -9.27
N VAL A 10 9.44 -3.02 -9.18
CA VAL A 10 8.88 -3.99 -10.12
C VAL A 10 8.01 -4.95 -9.31
N THR A 11 6.84 -5.28 -9.85
CA THR A 11 5.89 -6.20 -9.21
C THR A 11 5.81 -7.50 -9.99
N SER A 12 5.80 -8.62 -9.28
CA SER A 12 5.44 -9.94 -9.80
C SER A 12 4.39 -10.55 -8.90
N ILE A 13 3.29 -11.02 -9.49
CA ILE A 13 2.27 -11.76 -8.75
C ILE A 13 2.82 -13.17 -8.52
N ALA A 14 3.01 -13.57 -7.26
CA ALA A 14 3.50 -14.90 -6.93
C ALA A 14 2.35 -15.92 -6.96
N ASN A 15 1.22 -15.57 -6.35
CA ASN A 15 -0.04 -16.33 -6.37
C ASN A 15 -1.21 -15.39 -6.00
N GLU A 16 -2.39 -15.95 -5.70
CA GLU A 16 -3.58 -15.16 -5.34
C GLU A 16 -3.46 -14.45 -3.98
N GLU A 17 -2.66 -14.98 -3.06
CA GLU A 17 -2.50 -14.51 -1.68
C GLU A 17 -1.28 -13.57 -1.49
N GLU A 18 -0.29 -13.67 -2.39
CA GLU A 18 1.00 -12.98 -2.26
C GLU A 18 1.41 -12.23 -3.54
N THR A 19 1.92 -11.01 -3.36
CA THR A 19 2.56 -10.22 -4.41
C THR A 19 3.99 -9.86 -4.03
N ILE A 20 4.94 -10.16 -4.90
CA ILE A 20 6.35 -9.85 -4.71
C ILE A 20 6.65 -8.49 -5.33
N VAL A 21 7.23 -7.59 -4.55
CA VAL A 21 7.69 -6.27 -4.99
C VAL A 21 9.20 -6.16 -4.81
N LEU A 22 9.92 -5.92 -5.90
CA LEU A 22 11.35 -5.65 -5.92
C LEU A 22 11.58 -4.14 -5.96
N HIS A 23 12.29 -3.58 -4.98
CA HIS A 23 12.78 -2.20 -5.02
C HIS A 23 14.12 -2.15 -5.76
N ILE A 24 14.08 -1.73 -7.04
CA ILE A 24 15.20 -1.82 -7.99
C ILE A 24 16.46 -1.14 -7.47
N SER A 25 16.33 0.05 -6.88
CA SER A 25 17.49 0.85 -6.44
C SER A 25 18.14 0.30 -5.17
N GLU A 26 17.42 -0.48 -4.37
CA GLU A 26 17.93 -1.03 -3.10
C GLU A 26 18.31 -2.50 -3.23
N GLY A 27 17.79 -3.19 -4.27
CA GLY A 27 18.02 -4.62 -4.48
C GLY A 27 17.25 -5.51 -3.49
N GLU A 28 16.34 -4.93 -2.71
CA GLU A 28 15.51 -5.63 -1.73
C GLU A 28 14.17 -6.02 -2.34
N TYR A 29 13.67 -7.20 -1.95
CA TYR A 29 12.34 -7.67 -2.33
C TYR A 29 11.46 -7.88 -1.10
N TYR A 30 10.17 -7.69 -1.29
CA TYR A 30 9.15 -7.77 -0.25
C TYR A 30 8.00 -8.67 -0.74
N GLY A 31 7.67 -9.70 0.03
CA GLY A 31 6.44 -10.46 -0.14
C GLY A 31 5.31 -9.72 0.57
N LEU A 32 4.34 -9.21 -0.20
CA LEU A 32 3.18 -8.51 0.31
C LEU A 32 2.01 -9.48 0.37
N GLU A 33 1.37 -9.54 1.54
CA GLU A 33 0.18 -10.35 1.82
C GLU A 33 -0.87 -9.49 2.52
N GLY A 34 -2.12 -9.98 2.57
CA GLY A 34 -3.21 -9.35 3.31
C GLY A 34 -3.40 -7.87 2.97
N ALA A 35 -3.41 -7.02 4.00
CA ALA A 35 -3.65 -5.58 3.85
C ALA A 35 -2.57 -4.88 3.00
N HIS A 36 -1.30 -5.26 3.13
CA HIS A 36 -0.22 -4.67 2.33
C HIS A 36 -0.40 -4.98 0.84
N LYS A 37 -0.76 -6.23 0.51
CA LYS A 37 -1.08 -6.64 -0.86
C LYS A 37 -2.30 -5.89 -1.40
N GLU A 38 -3.40 -5.86 -0.66
CA GLU A 38 -4.63 -5.18 -1.09
C GLU A 38 -4.38 -3.68 -1.35
N ILE A 39 -3.58 -3.03 -0.50
CA ILE A 39 -3.17 -1.64 -0.72
C ILE A 39 -2.32 -1.52 -1.99
N TRP A 40 -1.33 -2.41 -2.16
CA TRP A 40 -0.47 -2.40 -3.34
C TRP A 40 -1.29 -2.60 -4.62
N ASP A 41 -2.05 -3.68 -4.73
CA ASP A 41 -2.68 -4.09 -5.99
C ASP A 41 -3.79 -3.12 -6.44
N ASN A 42 -4.59 -2.60 -5.50
CA ASN A 42 -5.77 -1.81 -5.83
C ASN A 42 -5.48 -0.31 -5.98
N PHE A 43 -4.37 0.20 -5.45
CA PHE A 43 -4.03 1.62 -5.51
C PHE A 43 -2.89 1.90 -6.49
N ASN A 44 -3.15 1.61 -7.76
CA ASN A 44 -2.22 1.79 -8.90
C ASN A 44 -2.28 3.19 -9.56
N GLN A 45 -3.08 4.12 -9.04
CA GLN A 45 -3.12 5.48 -9.58
C GLN A 45 -1.85 6.25 -9.17
N ASN A 46 -1.42 7.20 -10.00
CA ASN A 46 -0.23 8.03 -9.73
C ASN A 46 -0.25 8.70 -8.35
N LEU A 47 -1.44 9.02 -7.84
CA LEU A 47 -1.68 9.60 -6.53
C LEU A 47 -2.96 9.00 -5.94
N PHE A 48 -2.95 8.65 -4.66
CA PHE A 48 -4.13 8.17 -3.94
C PHE A 48 -4.14 8.68 -2.49
N GLU A 49 -5.33 8.81 -1.90
CA GLU A 49 -5.48 9.27 -0.53
C GLU A 49 -5.63 8.09 0.44
N LYS A 50 -4.98 8.15 1.61
CA LYS A 50 -5.19 7.14 2.67
C LYS A 50 -6.67 6.96 3.04
N LYS A 51 -7.46 8.04 2.97
CA LYS A 51 -8.91 7.99 3.26
C LYS A 51 -9.65 7.04 2.31
N SER A 52 -9.28 7.03 1.03
CA SER A 52 -9.87 6.13 0.04
C SER A 52 -9.55 4.66 0.34
N ILE A 53 -8.37 4.37 0.87
CA ILE A 53 -8.00 3.02 1.33
C ILE A 53 -8.91 2.55 2.47
N VAL A 54 -9.12 3.43 3.46
CA VAL A 54 -10.01 3.13 4.61
C VAL A 54 -11.44 2.88 4.15
N GLU A 55 -11.95 3.71 3.23
CA GLU A 55 -13.31 3.57 2.68
C GLU A 55 -13.46 2.26 1.89
N GLU A 56 -12.47 1.92 1.06
CA GLU A 56 -12.43 0.65 0.33
C GLU A 56 -12.46 -0.56 1.29
N PHE A 57 -11.61 -0.55 2.32
CA PHE A 57 -11.55 -1.64 3.29
C PHE A 57 -12.84 -1.77 4.10
N LEU A 58 -13.45 -0.65 4.51
CA LEU A 58 -14.75 -0.68 5.21
C LEU A 58 -15.88 -1.23 4.34
N SER A 59 -15.77 -1.12 3.01
CA SER A 59 -16.76 -1.71 2.09
C SER A 59 -16.58 -3.21 1.89
N LYS A 60 -15.36 -3.72 2.12
CA LYS A 60 -14.98 -5.13 1.89
C LYS A 60 -15.05 -5.98 3.15
N PHE A 61 -14.75 -5.41 4.31
CA PHE A 61 -14.59 -6.13 5.57
C PHE A 61 -15.61 -5.69 6.60
N ASP A 62 -16.20 -6.66 7.31
CA ASP A 62 -17.17 -6.43 8.40
C ASP A 62 -16.44 -6.15 9.73
N ASN A 63 -15.64 -5.09 9.72
CA ASN A 63 -14.87 -4.62 10.88
C ASN A 63 -15.29 -3.19 11.24
N SER A 64 -15.00 -2.80 12.48
CA SER A 64 -15.25 -1.42 12.90
C SER A 64 -14.34 -0.44 12.14
N LYS A 65 -14.80 0.79 12.02
CA LYS A 65 -14.00 1.89 11.44
C LYS A 65 -12.65 2.06 12.15
N GLU A 66 -12.60 1.88 13.46
CA GLU A 66 -11.38 2.03 14.25
C GLU A 66 -10.37 0.93 13.96
N GLU A 67 -10.82 -0.33 13.84
CA GLU A 67 -9.97 -1.46 13.48
C GLU A 67 -9.41 -1.31 12.06
N ILE A 68 -10.25 -0.96 11.09
CA ILE A 68 -9.80 -0.73 9.72
C ILE A 68 -8.83 0.45 9.64
N GLN A 69 -9.11 1.54 10.37
CA GLN A 69 -8.20 2.68 10.39
C GLN A 69 -6.83 2.29 10.94
N LYS A 70 -6.79 1.51 12.03
CA LYS A 70 -5.55 1.02 12.62
C LYS A 70 -4.78 0.11 11.65
N LEU A 71 -5.47 -0.86 11.04
CA LEU A 71 -4.89 -1.78 10.06
C LEU A 71 -4.28 -1.02 8.87
N VAL A 72 -5.05 -0.09 8.28
CA VAL A 72 -4.58 0.73 7.16
C VAL A 72 -3.42 1.62 7.58
N ASP A 73 -3.45 2.20 8.77
CA ASP A 73 -2.36 3.05 9.27
C ASP A 73 -1.07 2.27 9.44
N GLU A 74 -1.12 1.08 10.04
CA GLU A 74 0.02 0.18 10.20
C GLU A 74 0.56 -0.26 8.84
N SER A 75 -0.29 -0.80 7.95
CA SER A 75 0.15 -1.28 6.63
C SER A 75 0.71 -0.16 5.74
N VAL A 76 0.10 1.03 5.75
CA VAL A 76 0.63 2.17 4.99
C VAL A 76 1.98 2.61 5.54
N MET A 77 2.15 2.67 6.86
CA MET A 77 3.43 3.04 7.47
C MET A 77 4.52 2.03 7.15
N ASP A 78 4.22 0.73 7.17
CA ASP A 78 5.16 -0.32 6.75
C ASP A 78 5.58 -0.15 5.30
N LEU A 79 4.63 0.05 4.38
CA LEU A 79 4.92 0.26 2.96
C LEU A 79 5.74 1.53 2.71
N ILE A 80 5.60 2.56 3.55
CA ILE A 80 6.45 3.75 3.54
C ILE A 80 7.85 3.43 4.06
N ASN A 81 7.97 2.66 5.15
CA ASN A 81 9.25 2.25 5.72
C ASN A 81 10.06 1.38 4.75
N TYR A 82 9.38 0.51 3.99
CA TYR A 82 9.95 -0.29 2.90
C TYR A 82 10.21 0.53 1.63
N LYS A 83 9.90 1.83 1.64
CA LYS A 83 10.03 2.76 0.51
C LYS A 83 9.27 2.31 -0.74
N LEU A 84 8.27 1.45 -0.59
CA LEU A 84 7.41 1.01 -1.66
C LEU A 84 6.35 2.07 -1.98
N ILE A 85 5.91 2.81 -0.97
CA ILE A 85 5.00 3.96 -1.08
C ILE A 85 5.70 5.21 -0.52
N MET A 86 5.38 6.38 -1.07
CA MET A 86 5.86 7.68 -0.59
C MET A 86 4.69 8.59 -0.22
N VAL A 87 4.88 9.41 0.80
CA VAL A 87 4.01 10.54 1.12
C VAL A 87 4.30 11.67 0.14
N VAL A 88 3.24 12.28 -0.39
CA VAL A 88 3.32 13.44 -1.27
C VAL A 88 2.79 14.65 -0.50
N ASP A 89 3.68 15.60 -0.22
CA ASP A 89 3.26 16.88 0.31
C ASP A 89 2.54 17.68 -0.79
N LYS A 90 1.44 18.35 -0.44
CA LYS A 90 0.62 19.16 -1.37
C LYS A 90 1.30 20.48 -1.81
N TYR A 91 2.63 20.55 -1.85
CA TYR A 91 3.37 21.75 -2.24
C TYR A 91 4.27 21.46 -3.45
N GLU A 92 3.66 21.49 -4.63
CA GLU A 92 4.23 22.05 -5.86
C GLU A 92 3.15 22.90 -6.56
#